data_AF-A0A1Q2KUI7-F1
#
_entry.id   AF-A0A1Q2KUI7-F1
#
_cell.length_a   1.000
_cell.length_b   1.000
_cell.length_c   1.000
_cell.angle_alpha   90.00
_cell.angle_beta   90.00
_cell.angle_gamma   90.00
#
_symmetry.space_group_name_H-M   'P 1'
#
loop_
_entity.id
_entity.type
_entity.pdbx_description
1 polymer ?
#
loop_
_entity_poly.entity_id
_entity_poly.type
_entity_poly.pdbx_seq_one_letter_code
_entity_poly.pdbx_strand_id
1 'polypeptide(L)'
;MAARVYTANMVMAYFQVSLLVLGPLLVPVFLKKWLWFGIVGMGYLFYAGIGLLLFMYEDVESFGTLYGIAIPLFIGFISIVGLISQLIADRLKRQA
;
A
#
# COMPACT_ATOMS: atom_id res chain seq x y z
N MET A 1 -24.34 2.01 26.07
CA MET A 1 -23.29 2.99 25.70
C MET A 1 -21.98 2.33 25.27
N ALA A 2 -21.44 1.34 26.00
CA ALA A 2 -20.18 0.66 25.64
C ALA A 2 -20.13 0.07 24.22
N ALA A 3 -21.16 -0.67 23.80
CA ALA A 3 -21.20 -1.28 22.45
C ALA A 3 -21.11 -0.24 21.30
N ARG A 4 -21.72 0.95 21.47
CA ARG A 4 -21.69 2.03 20.47
C ARG A 4 -20.30 2.65 20.32
N VAL A 5 -19.56 2.75 21.43
CA VAL A 5 -18.18 3.26 21.46
C VAL A 5 -17.22 2.26 20.82
N TYR A 6 -17.38 0.97 21.11
CA TYR A 6 -16.61 -0.09 20.45
C TYR A 6 -16.79 -0.11 18.93
N THR A 7 -18.04 -0.05 18.44
CA THR A 7 -18.31 0.00 17.00
C THR A 7 -17.74 1.26 16.34
N ALA A 8 -17.82 2.42 17.00
CA ALA A 8 -17.25 3.65 16.48
C ALA A 8 -15.72 3.57 16.36
N ASN A 9 -15.05 3.03 17.38
CA ASN A 9 -13.60 2.85 17.36
C ASN A 9 -13.13 1.90 16.26
N MET A 10 -13.87 0.80 16.05
CA MET A 10 -13.59 -0.14 14.96
C MET A 10 -13.73 0.53 13.59
N VAL A 11 -14.82 1.26 13.37
CA VAL A 11 -15.04 1.99 12.10
C VAL A 11 -13.93 3.01 11.84
N MET A 12 -13.51 3.75 12.87
CA MET A 12 -12.39 4.69 12.74
C MET A 12 -11.06 3.99 12.40
N ALA A 13 -10.80 2.83 13.01
CA ALA A 13 -9.60 2.04 12.71
C ALA A 13 -9.61 1.53 11.25
N TYR A 14 -10.72 0.96 10.78
CA TYR A 14 -10.84 0.52 9.39
C TYR A 14 -10.68 1.67 8.40
N PHE A 15 -11.22 2.85 8.73
CA PHE A 15 -11.08 4.03 7.89
C PHE A 15 -9.62 4.50 7.80
N GLN A 16 -8.90 4.56 8.92
CA GLN A 16 -7.49 4.95 8.95
C GLN A 16 -6.60 3.98 8.15
N VAL A 17 -6.80 2.67 8.33
CA VAL A 17 -6.08 1.64 7.56
C VAL A 17 -6.40 1.74 6.07
N SER A 18 -7.68 1.95 5.73
CA SER A 18 -8.10 2.11 4.34
C SER A 18 -7.44 3.31 3.68
N LEU A 19 -7.32 4.44 4.38
CA LEU A 19 -6.60 5.61 3.87
C LEU A 19 -5.10 5.35 3.68
N LEU A 20 -4.47 4.65 4.62
CA LEU A 20 -3.05 4.33 4.54
C LEU A 20 -2.73 3.39 3.36
N VAL A 21 -3.63 2.44 3.08
CA VAL A 21 -3.50 1.48 1.98
C VAL A 21 -3.94 2.08 0.65
N LEU A 22 -5.03 2.83 0.57
CA LEU A 22 -5.54 3.36 -0.70
C LEU A 22 -4.87 4.68 -1.10
N GLY A 23 -4.45 5.51 -0.15
CA GLY A 23 -3.82 6.81 -0.40
C GLY A 23 -2.67 6.74 -1.43
N PRO A 24 -1.67 5.86 -1.24
CA PRO A 24 -0.56 5.66 -2.18
C PRO A 24 -1.00 5.29 -3.61
N LEU A 25 -2.13 4.60 -3.74
CA LEU A 25 -2.70 4.22 -5.04
C LEU A 25 -3.50 5.37 -5.67
N LEU A 26 -4.18 6.16 -4.84
CA LEU A 26 -4.98 7.30 -5.27
C LEU A 26 -4.12 8.48 -5.73
N VAL A 27 -3.01 8.77 -5.06
CA VAL A 27 -2.10 9.88 -5.42
C VAL A 27 -1.67 9.86 -6.90
N PRO A 28 -1.12 8.76 -7.45
CA PRO A 28 -0.75 8.73 -8.86
C PRO A 28 -1.94 8.81 -9.82
N VAL A 29 -3.12 8.30 -9.44
CA VAL A 29 -4.35 8.42 -10.24
C VAL A 29 -4.78 9.89 -10.34
N PHE A 30 -4.84 10.61 -9.22
CA PHE A 30 -5.20 12.02 -9.19
C PHE A 30 -4.21 12.88 -9.99
N LEU A 31 -2.93 12.53 -9.96
CA LEU A 31 -1.88 13.22 -10.71
C LEU A 31 -1.75 12.74 -12.17
N LYS A 32 -2.60 11.82 -12.62
CA LYS A 32 -2.56 11.19 -13.96
C LYS A 32 -1.18 10.57 -14.30
N LYS A 33 -0.45 10.14 -13.27
CA LYS A 33 0.89 9.53 -13.36
C LYS A 33 0.73 8.02 -13.51
N TRP A 34 0.32 7.58 -14.70
CA TRP A 34 -0.01 6.17 -14.98
C TRP A 34 1.14 5.19 -14.78
N LEU A 35 2.40 5.62 -15.03
CA LEU A 35 3.57 4.77 -14.78
C LEU A 35 3.77 4.58 -13.26
N TRP A 36 3.66 5.66 -12.48
CA TRP A 36 3.70 5.56 -11.02
C TRP A 36 2.56 4.67 -10.50
N PHE A 37 1.33 4.86 -10.99
CA PHE A 37 0.19 4.02 -10.62
C PHE A 37 0.46 2.54 -10.91
N GLY A 38 1.00 2.23 -12.10
CA GLY A 38 1.36 0.86 -12.47
C GLY A 38 2.37 0.23 -11.52
N ILE A 39 3.42 0.96 -11.13
CA ILE A 39 4.46 0.46 -10.21
C ILE A 39 3.87 0.22 -8.81
N VAL A 40 3.09 1.16 -8.29
CA VAL A 40 2.44 1.01 -6.98
C VAL A 40 1.45 -0.15 -7.02
N GLY A 41 0.65 -0.27 -8.09
CA GLY A 41 -0.29 -1.38 -8.28
C GLY A 41 0.41 -2.75 -8.34
N MET A 42 1.49 -2.87 -9.11
CA MET A 42 2.31 -4.09 -9.13
C MET A 42 2.91 -4.40 -7.76
N GLY A 43 3.36 -3.37 -7.04
CA GLY A 43 3.81 -3.50 -5.65
C GLY A 43 2.74 -4.14 -4.78
N TYR A 44 1.50 -3.64 -4.81
CA TYR A 44 0.39 -4.23 -4.04
C TYR A 44 0.15 -5.70 -4.39
N LEU A 45 0.20 -6.07 -5.68
CA LEU A 45 0.06 -7.46 -6.10
C LEU A 45 1.19 -8.34 -5.55
N PHE A 46 2.43 -7.85 -5.59
CA PHE A 46 3.58 -8.55 -5.04
C PHE A 46 3.47 -8.74 -3.52
N TYR A 47 3.01 -7.71 -2.80
CA TYR A 47 2.75 -7.78 -1.37
C TYR A 47 1.64 -8.75 -0.99
N ALA A 48 0.57 -8.80 -1.78
CA ALA A 48 -0.47 -9.82 -1.63
C ALA A 48 0.10 -11.23 -1.85
N GLY A 49 0.98 -11.40 -2.83
CA GLY A 49 1.70 -12.64 -3.09
C GLY A 49 2.57 -13.10 -1.91
N ILE A 50 3.33 -12.19 -1.28
CA ILE A 50 4.08 -12.47 -0.05
C ILE A 50 3.14 -12.89 1.08
N GLY A 51 2.01 -12.21 1.21
CA GLY A 51 0.97 -12.57 2.19
C GLY A 51 0.47 -14.00 1.99
N LEU A 52 0.19 -14.40 0.75
CA LEU A 52 -0.22 -15.77 0.43
C LEU A 52 0.85 -16.80 0.77
N LEU A 53 2.13 -16.48 0.53
CA LEU A 53 3.23 -17.37 0.92
C LEU A 53 3.33 -17.48 2.45
N LEU A 54 3.37 -16.38 3.18
CA LEU A 54 3.43 -16.41 4.64
C LEU A 54 2.24 -17.15 5.25
N PHE A 55 1.04 -16.97 4.69
CA PHE A 55 -0.16 -17.69 5.12
C PHE A 55 -0.04 -19.23 4.95
N MET A 56 0.74 -19.70 3.98
CA MET A 56 0.96 -21.13 3.73
C MET A 56 2.02 -21.76 4.65
N TYR A 57 2.95 -20.95 5.18
CA TYR A 57 4.14 -21.45 5.88
C TYR A 57 4.23 -21.06 7.36
N GLU A 58 3.49 -20.05 7.81
CA GLU A 58 3.57 -19.51 9.17
C GLU A 58 2.28 -19.75 9.97
N ASP A 59 2.42 -19.85 11.29
CA ASP A 59 1.29 -19.86 12.21
C ASP A 59 0.54 -18.52 12.18
N VAL A 60 -0.76 -18.55 12.46
CA VAL A 60 -1.68 -17.40 12.31
C VAL A 60 -1.22 -16.14 13.06
N GLU A 61 -0.63 -16.29 14.26
CA GLU A 61 -0.10 -15.17 15.04
C GLU A 61 1.15 -14.53 14.42
N SER A 62 2.11 -15.36 14.00
CA SER A 62 3.34 -14.93 13.34
C SER A 62 3.03 -14.27 11.99
N PHE A 63 2.10 -14.84 11.23
CA PHE A 63 1.58 -14.28 9.99
C PHE A 63 1.03 -12.87 10.17
N GLY A 64 0.06 -12.68 11.07
CA GLY A 64 -0.59 -11.39 11.28
C GLY A 64 0.38 -10.29 11.71
N THR A 65 1.36 -10.65 12.54
CA THR A 65 2.37 -9.71 13.06
C THR A 65 3.39 -9.32 12.00
N LEU A 66 4.03 -10.30 11.35
CA LEU A 66 5.04 -10.06 10.30
C LEU A 66 4.43 -9.34 9.11
N TYR A 67 3.25 -9.78 8.68
CA TYR A 67 2.56 -9.15 7.56
C TYR A 67 2.14 -7.73 7.92
N GLY A 68 1.48 -7.53 9.07
CA GLY A 68 1.00 -6.21 9.51
C GLY A 68 2.10 -5.14 9.61
N ILE A 69 3.26 -5.50 10.17
CA ILE A 69 4.41 -4.57 10.30
C ILE A 69 5.00 -4.23 8.93
N ALA A 70 4.97 -5.17 7.99
CA ALA A 70 5.51 -4.95 6.65
C ALA A 70 4.65 -3.98 5.81
N ILE A 71 3.35 -3.79 6.11
CA ILE A 71 2.44 -2.91 5.36
C ILE A 71 3.03 -1.49 5.17
N PRO A 72 3.30 -0.70 6.23
CA PRO A 72 3.76 0.68 6.07
C PRO A 72 5.15 0.76 5.40
N LEU A 73 6.06 -0.16 5.71
CA LEU A 73 7.39 -0.21 5.11
C LEU A 73 7.31 -0.46 3.61
N PHE A 74 6.48 -1.43 3.23
CA PHE A 74 6.31 -1.82 1.84
C PHE A 74 5.62 -0.71 1.03
N ILE A 75 4.55 -0.13 1.56
CA ILE A 75 3.84 1.00 0.95
C ILE A 75 4.79 2.19 0.72
N GLY A 76 5.59 2.55 1.72
CA GLY A 76 6.57 3.62 1.60
C GLY A 76 7.59 3.34 0.49
N PHE A 77 8.14 2.12 0.48
CA PHE A 77 9.12 1.69 -0.51
C PHE A 77 8.58 1.76 -1.95
N ILE A 78 7.44 1.12 -2.24
CA ILE A 78 6.86 1.09 -3.60
C ILE A 78 6.44 2.49 -4.09
N SER A 79 6.00 3.36 -3.16
CA SER A 79 5.63 4.73 -3.48
C SER A 79 6.85 5.55 -3.91
N ILE A 80 7.97 5.41 -3.18
CA ILE A 80 9.24 6.08 -3.51
C ILE A 80 9.76 5.58 -4.86
N VAL A 81 9.82 4.27 -5.07
CA VAL A 81 10.29 3.68 -6.33
C VAL A 81 9.42 4.18 -7.48
N GLY A 82 8.11 4.11 -7.36
CA GLY A 82 7.19 4.56 -8.40
C GLY A 82 7.29 6.06 -8.70
N LEU A 83 7.49 6.90 -7.69
CA LEU A 83 7.71 8.33 -7.85
C LEU A 83 9.03 8.61 -8.59
N ILE A 84 10.12 7.95 -8.20
CA ILE A 84 11.44 8.11 -8.83
C ILE A 84 11.38 7.68 -10.30
N SER A 85 10.80 6.51 -10.59
CA SER A 85 10.64 6.03 -11.97
C SER A 85 9.84 7.00 -12.84
N GLN A 86 8.78 7.60 -12.29
CA GLN A 86 8.02 8.64 -12.99
C GLN A 86 8.86 9.90 -13.22
N LEU A 87 9.63 10.36 -12.23
CA LEU A 87 10.50 11.53 -12.39
C LEU A 87 11.55 11.32 -13.48
N ILE A 88 12.12 10.12 -13.57
CA ILE A 88 13.07 9.77 -14.63
C ILE A 88 12.37 9.77 -15.99
N ALA A 89 11.20 9.12 -16.10
CA ALA A 89 10.43 9.10 -17.35
C ALA A 89 10.03 10.51 -17.82
N ASP A 90 9.61 11.38 -16.89
CA ASP A 90 9.25 12.78 -17.18
C ASP A 90 10.46 13.62 -17.61
N ARG A 91 11.69 13.27 -17.17
CA ARG A 91 12.93 13.93 -17.61
C ARG A 91 13.32 13.48 -19.01
N LEU A 92 13.27 12.17 -19.27
CA LEU A 92 13.60 11.60 -20.59
C LEU A 92 12.67 12.17 -21.69
N LYS A 93 11.36 12.27 -21.40
CA LYS A 93 10.39 12.88 -22.33
C LYS A 93 10.65 14.36 -22.65
N ARG A 94 11.34 15.10 -21.78
CA ARG A 94 11.67 16.52 -22.02
C ARG A 94 12.97 16.70 -22.80
N GLN A 95 13.80 15.66 -22.88
CA GLN A 95 15.09 15.67 -23.58
C GLN A 95 15.00 15.09 -24.99
N ALA A 96 13.90 14.41 -25.32
CA ALA A 96 13.56 13.93 -26.65
C ALA A 96 12.70 14.96 -27.39
#